data_AF-A0AAW9A3T8-F1
#
_entry.id   AF-A0AAW9A3T8-F1
#
_cell.length_a   1.000
_cell.length_b   1.000
_cell.length_c   1.000
_cell.angle_alpha   90.00
_cell.angle_beta   90.00
_cell.angle_gamma   90.00
#
_symmetry.space_group_name_H-M   'P 1'
#
loop_
_entity.id
_entity.type
_entity.pdbx_description
1 polymer ?
#
loop_
_entity_poly.entity_id
_entity_poly.type
_entity_poly.pdbx_seq_one_letter_code
_entity_poly.pdbx_strand_id
1 'polypeptide(L)'
;MTKDKKGRKKVHRKVIHGTTPVERFQEIHGMTVEEWNEQQFKAKTGMTPEEWYTKQVKSTTPLDFIKEHYDTVTEDDIKLVKDLQLLGLKDGVINVLLDYVEIFSRIGMVHPLVREMGKNWHKENILTVEKAMVFVREEHKKYKESSEK
;
A
#
# COMPACT_ATOMS: atom_id res chain seq x y z
N MET A 1 0.03 25.16 -40.89
CA MET A 1 1.12 24.64 -40.02
C MET A 1 0.48 24.04 -38.78
N THR A 2 1.01 22.90 -38.37
CA THR A 2 0.41 21.81 -37.58
C THR A 2 -0.05 22.19 -36.17
N LYS A 3 -1.21 21.65 -35.78
CA LYS A 3 -1.74 21.67 -34.41
C LYS A 3 -1.12 20.49 -33.66
N ASP A 4 -0.23 20.74 -32.71
CA ASP A 4 0.21 19.72 -31.75
C ASP A 4 -0.25 20.08 -30.34
N LYS A 5 -1.54 19.83 -30.07
CA LYS A 5 -2.01 19.65 -28.70
C LYS A 5 -1.79 18.17 -28.36
N LYS A 6 -0.59 17.84 -27.85
CA LYS A 6 -0.30 16.54 -27.22
C LYS A 6 -1.31 16.34 -26.09
N GLY A 7 -2.39 15.62 -26.38
CA GLY A 7 -3.35 15.16 -25.39
C GLY A 7 -2.61 14.29 -24.39
N ARG A 8 -2.50 14.77 -23.15
CA ARG A 8 -2.13 13.93 -22.01
C ARG A 8 -3.13 12.77 -22.00
N LYS A 9 -2.67 11.56 -22.34
CA LYS A 9 -3.48 10.35 -22.20
C LYS A 9 -3.91 10.31 -20.73
N LYS A 10 -5.22 10.40 -20.49
CA LYS A 10 -5.78 10.25 -19.16
C LYS A 10 -5.50 8.83 -18.71
N VAL A 11 -4.50 8.66 -17.85
CA VAL A 11 -4.31 7.42 -17.10
C VAL A 11 -5.59 7.26 -16.28
N HIS A 12 -6.35 6.20 -16.55
CA HIS A 12 -7.49 5.84 -15.72
C HIS A 12 -6.91 5.31 -14.41
N ARG A 13 -6.53 6.23 -13.51
CA ARG A 13 -6.20 5.87 -12.14
C ARG A 13 -7.46 5.20 -11.58
N LYS A 14 -7.36 3.99 -11.04
CA LYS A 14 -8.41 3.43 -10.19
C LYS A 14 -8.54 4.39 -9.01
N VAL A 15 -9.57 5.24 -9.05
CA VAL A 15 -9.76 6.26 -8.02
C VAL A 15 -10.31 5.54 -6.81
N ILE A 16 -9.55 5.53 -5.72
CA ILE A 16 -10.06 5.02 -4.45
C ILE A 16 -11.04 6.04 -3.88
N HIS A 17 -12.29 5.61 -3.69
CA HIS A 17 -13.39 6.47 -3.27
C HIS A 17 -13.62 6.48 -1.76
N GLY A 18 -13.08 5.50 -1.03
CA GLY A 18 -13.17 5.43 0.43
C GLY A 18 -12.67 6.71 1.11
N THR A 19 -13.44 7.20 2.08
CA THR A 19 -13.14 8.42 2.85
C THR A 19 -12.47 8.10 4.19
N THR A 20 -12.60 6.86 4.66
CA THR A 20 -11.94 6.33 5.85
C THR A 20 -10.98 5.18 5.48
N PRO A 21 -9.94 4.90 6.31
CA PRO A 21 -9.07 3.74 6.14
C PRO A 21 -9.84 2.41 6.05
N VAL A 22 -10.95 2.26 6.77
CA VAL A 22 -11.79 1.05 6.75
C VAL A 22 -12.47 0.90 5.39
N GLU A 23 -13.08 1.96 4.87
CA GLU A 23 -13.70 1.95 3.54
C GLU A 23 -12.69 1.66 2.44
N ARG A 24 -11.48 2.22 2.56
CA ARG A 24 -10.39 2.00 1.61
C ARG A 24 -9.84 0.59 1.65
N PHE A 25 -9.68 0.03 2.85
CA PHE A 25 -9.28 -1.37 3.01
C PHE A 25 -10.27 -2.31 2.30
N GLN A 26 -11.57 -2.07 2.48
CA GLN A 26 -12.61 -2.84 1.79
C GLN A 26 -12.54 -2.68 0.27
N GLU A 27 -12.31 -1.47 -0.22
CA GLU A 27 -12.19 -1.19 -1.66
C GLU A 27 -10.94 -1.82 -2.29
N ILE A 28 -9.81 -1.82 -1.57
CA ILE A 28 -8.52 -2.33 -2.02
C ILE A 28 -8.51 -3.87 -2.01
N HIS A 29 -8.94 -4.49 -0.91
CA HIS A 29 -8.81 -5.93 -0.71
C HIS A 29 -10.10 -6.71 -1.02
N GLY A 30 -11.22 -6.02 -1.26
CA GLY A 30 -12.51 -6.65 -1.55
C GLY A 30 -13.14 -7.36 -0.34
N MET A 31 -12.75 -7.02 0.88
CA MET A 31 -13.26 -7.58 2.13
C MET A 31 -13.19 -6.58 3.28
N THR A 32 -14.14 -6.62 4.21
CA THR A 32 -14.13 -5.75 5.39
C THR A 32 -13.09 -6.19 6.42
N VAL A 33 -12.72 -5.28 7.32
CA VAL A 33 -11.83 -5.59 8.46
C VAL A 33 -12.49 -6.60 9.42
N GLU A 34 -13.82 -6.65 9.47
CA GLU A 34 -14.58 -7.63 10.24
C GLU A 34 -14.69 -8.99 9.53
N GLU A 35 -14.76 -9.01 8.19
CA GLU A 35 -14.71 -10.22 7.35
C GLU A 35 -13.31 -10.85 7.34
N TRP A 36 -12.28 -10.07 7.64
CA TRP A 36 -10.98 -10.53 8.13
C TRP A 36 -11.07 -11.20 9.53
N ASN A 37 -12.21 -11.80 9.85
CA ASN A 37 -12.33 -12.70 10.96
C ASN A 37 -11.43 -13.92 10.69
N GLU A 38 -10.41 -14.06 11.52
CA GLU A 38 -9.38 -15.08 11.42
C GLU A 38 -9.94 -16.50 11.30
N GLN A 39 -11.07 -16.81 11.95
CA GLN A 39 -11.69 -18.14 11.91
C GLN A 39 -12.33 -18.44 10.55
N GLN A 40 -13.07 -17.49 9.97
CA GLN A 40 -13.72 -17.65 8.66
C GLN A 40 -12.68 -17.68 7.53
N PHE A 41 -11.67 -16.82 7.61
CA PHE A 41 -10.61 -16.77 6.62
C PHE A 41 -9.77 -18.05 6.62
N LYS A 42 -9.35 -18.51 7.81
CA LYS A 42 -8.58 -19.75 7.97
C LYS A 42 -9.36 -20.97 7.50
N ALA A 43 -10.68 -21.02 7.70
CA ALA A 43 -11.52 -22.08 7.18
C ALA A 43 -11.56 -22.11 5.64
N LYS A 44 -11.48 -20.95 4.97
CA LYS A 44 -11.52 -20.84 3.51
C LYS A 44 -10.16 -21.04 2.83
N THR A 45 -9.09 -20.47 3.40
CA THR A 45 -7.75 -20.42 2.77
C THR A 45 -6.76 -21.41 3.37
N GLY A 46 -7.08 -22.01 4.52
CA GLY A 46 -6.20 -22.91 5.26
C GLY A 46 -5.06 -22.22 6.02
N MET A 47 -4.97 -20.89 5.97
CA MET A 47 -3.91 -20.10 6.62
C MET A 47 -4.51 -18.87 7.32
N THR A 48 -3.77 -18.27 8.24
CA THR A 48 -4.23 -17.02 8.85
C THR A 48 -4.20 -15.89 7.83
N PRO A 49 -5.00 -14.84 8.01
CA PRO A 49 -4.95 -13.68 7.13
C PRO A 49 -3.56 -13.01 7.06
N GLU A 50 -2.82 -12.99 8.18
CA GLU A 50 -1.45 -12.47 8.24
C GLU A 50 -0.46 -13.32 7.44
N GLU A 51 -0.57 -14.65 7.52
CA GLU A 51 0.24 -15.57 6.71
C GLU A 51 -0.05 -15.37 5.22
N TRP A 52 -1.33 -15.23 4.86
CA TRP A 52 -1.75 -14.97 3.49
C TRP A 52 -1.18 -13.64 2.97
N TYR A 53 -1.35 -12.56 3.72
CA TYR A 53 -0.86 -11.24 3.31
C TYR A 53 0.66 -11.22 3.22
N THR A 54 1.35 -11.79 4.21
CA THR A 54 2.82 -11.92 4.21
C THR A 54 3.29 -12.67 2.97
N LYS A 55 2.57 -13.73 2.56
CA LYS A 55 2.87 -14.46 1.33
C LYS A 55 2.68 -13.56 0.10
N GLN A 56 1.56 -12.84 0.01
CA GLN A 56 1.28 -11.91 -1.11
C GLN A 56 2.40 -10.87 -1.25
N VAL A 57 2.68 -10.10 -0.20
CA VAL A 57 3.66 -9.01 -0.28
C VAL A 57 5.10 -9.50 -0.49
N LYS A 58 5.42 -10.75 -0.12
CA LYS A 58 6.73 -11.36 -0.40
C LYS A 58 6.82 -11.93 -1.82
N SER A 59 5.70 -12.26 -2.47
CA SER A 59 5.69 -12.81 -3.83
C SER A 59 5.54 -11.77 -4.93
N THR A 60 5.12 -10.54 -4.59
CA THR A 60 4.89 -9.45 -5.54
C THR A 60 6.08 -8.50 -5.57
N THR A 61 6.48 -7.99 -6.74
CA THR A 61 7.48 -6.92 -6.80
C THR A 61 6.82 -5.54 -6.58
N PRO A 62 7.53 -4.52 -6.08
CA PRO A 62 6.94 -3.19 -5.90
C PRO A 62 6.40 -2.56 -7.19
N LEU A 63 7.01 -2.87 -8.34
CA LEU A 63 6.53 -2.38 -9.63
C LEU A 63 5.28 -3.11 -10.08
N ASP A 64 5.17 -4.42 -9.82
CA ASP A 64 3.94 -5.17 -10.09
C ASP A 64 2.81 -4.68 -9.18
N PHE A 65 3.09 -4.40 -7.90
CA PHE A 65 2.11 -3.81 -6.98
C PHE A 65 1.56 -2.47 -7.52
N ILE A 66 2.45 -1.55 -7.93
CA ILE A 66 2.06 -0.27 -8.53
C ILE A 66 1.21 -0.49 -9.80
N LYS A 67 1.62 -1.45 -10.63
CA LYS A 67 0.92 -1.78 -11.88
C LYS A 67 -0.48 -2.34 -11.63
N GLU A 68 -0.67 -3.18 -10.62
CA GLU A 68 -1.96 -3.75 -10.25
C GLU A 68 -2.95 -2.68 -9.76
N HIS A 69 -2.45 -1.62 -9.10
CA HIS A 69 -3.28 -0.52 -8.62
C HIS A 69 -3.54 0.58 -9.66
N TYR A 70 -2.58 0.86 -10.55
CA TYR A 70 -2.64 2.02 -11.46
C TYR A 70 -2.57 1.67 -12.96
N ASP A 71 -2.68 0.39 -13.32
CA ASP A 71 -2.60 -0.21 -14.67
C ASP A 71 -1.29 0.09 -15.44
N THR A 72 -0.45 0.99 -14.93
CA THR A 72 0.73 1.54 -15.58
C THR A 72 1.82 1.85 -14.57
N VAL A 73 3.08 1.75 -15.01
CA VAL A 73 4.26 2.10 -14.22
C VAL A 73 5.02 3.18 -14.97
N THR A 74 5.29 4.29 -14.29
CA THR A 74 6.04 5.44 -14.82
C THR A 74 7.53 5.36 -14.48
N GLU A 75 8.35 6.17 -15.15
CA GLU A 75 9.78 6.28 -14.80
C GLU A 75 10.00 6.79 -13.37
N ASP A 76 9.11 7.65 -12.88
CA ASP A 76 9.16 8.15 -11.52
C ASP A 76 8.82 7.05 -10.49
N ASP A 77 7.91 6.12 -10.82
CA ASP A 77 7.63 4.94 -9.98
C ASP A 77 8.87 4.04 -9.87
N ILE A 78 9.54 3.78 -11.00
CA ILE A 78 10.79 3.01 -11.03
C ILE A 78 11.86 3.69 -10.18
N LYS A 79 11.98 5.01 -10.29
CA LYS A 79 12.94 5.79 -9.49
C LYS A 79 12.60 5.73 -8.00
N LEU A 80 11.34 5.89 -7.63
CA LEU A 80 10.87 5.79 -6.25
C LEU A 80 11.25 4.44 -5.63
N VAL A 81 10.94 3.33 -6.32
CA VAL A 81 11.25 1.98 -5.84
C VAL A 81 12.75 1.80 -5.66
N LYS A 82 13.57 2.20 -6.66
CA LYS A 82 15.04 2.13 -6.55
C LYS A 82 15.57 2.93 -5.37
N ASP A 83 15.04 4.14 -5.15
CA ASP A 83 15.48 4.98 -4.05
C ASP A 83 15.15 4.34 -2.68
N LEU A 84 14.00 3.67 -2.54
CA LEU A 84 13.63 2.94 -1.32
C LEU A 84 14.51 1.70 -1.11
N GLN A 85 14.84 0.98 -2.18
CA GLN A 85 15.77 -0.16 -2.14
C GLN A 85 17.19 0.29 -1.75
N LEU A 86 17.66 1.43 -2.29
CA LEU A 86 18.94 2.04 -1.92
C LEU A 86 18.98 2.51 -0.46
N LEU A 87 17.84 2.87 0.12
CA LEU A 87 17.71 3.11 1.56
C LEU A 87 17.80 1.81 2.38
N GLY A 88 17.75 0.62 1.77
CA GLY A 88 17.85 -0.66 2.47
C GLY A 88 16.49 -1.31 2.77
N LEU A 89 15.38 -0.78 2.25
CA LEU A 89 14.08 -1.43 2.35
C LEU A 89 14.00 -2.58 1.35
N LYS A 90 13.56 -3.75 1.82
CA LYS A 90 13.32 -4.92 0.97
C LYS A 90 11.99 -4.78 0.24
N ASP A 91 11.86 -5.40 -0.92
CA ASP A 91 10.65 -5.37 -1.76
C ASP A 91 9.37 -5.65 -0.98
N GLY A 92 9.35 -6.69 -0.15
CA GLY A 92 8.17 -6.96 0.68
C GLY A 92 7.83 -5.83 1.66
N VAL A 93 8.82 -5.14 2.23
CA VAL A 93 8.60 -3.98 3.10
C VAL A 93 8.09 -2.78 2.30
N ILE A 94 8.63 -2.57 1.10
CA ILE A 94 8.16 -1.54 0.18
C ILE A 94 6.70 -1.79 -0.19
N ASN A 95 6.30 -3.03 -0.45
CA ASN A 95 4.90 -3.37 -0.73
C ASN A 95 3.98 -3.03 0.45
N VAL A 96 4.35 -3.38 1.68
CA VAL A 96 3.56 -2.98 2.87
C VAL A 96 3.49 -1.46 3.01
N LEU A 97 4.59 -0.75 2.73
CA LEU A 97 4.62 0.71 2.77
C LEU A 97 3.68 1.34 1.73
N LEU A 98 3.67 0.82 0.50
CA LEU A 98 2.80 1.31 -0.58
C LEU A 98 1.32 1.11 -0.20
N ASP A 99 0.98 -0.08 0.30
CA ASP A 99 -0.36 -0.42 0.76
C ASP A 99 -0.79 0.47 1.93
N TYR A 100 0.09 0.66 2.93
CA TYR A 100 -0.12 1.56 4.05
C TYR A 100 -0.42 3.00 3.59
N VAL A 101 0.40 3.54 2.69
CA VAL A 101 0.18 4.91 2.20
C VAL A 101 -1.16 5.01 1.49
N GLU A 102 -1.55 4.02 0.70
CA GLU A 102 -2.83 4.05 -0.02
C GLU A 102 -4.04 3.99 0.92
N ILE A 103 -3.97 3.18 1.98
CA ILE A 103 -5.02 3.07 2.98
C ILE A 103 -5.15 4.37 3.80
N PHE A 104 -4.04 4.93 4.29
CA PHE A 104 -4.08 6.01 5.29
C PHE A 104 -3.97 7.44 4.70
N SER A 105 -3.45 7.60 3.47
CA SER A 105 -3.26 8.92 2.86
C SER A 105 -4.55 9.46 2.25
N ARG A 106 -5.14 10.53 2.79
CA ARG A 106 -6.35 11.14 2.22
C ARG A 106 -6.25 11.49 0.73
N ILE A 107 -5.04 11.79 0.25
CA ILE A 107 -4.76 12.17 -1.14
C ILE A 107 -4.32 10.97 -2.03
N GLY A 108 -4.29 9.76 -1.48
CA GLY A 108 -3.75 8.55 -2.10
C GLY A 108 -2.22 8.52 -2.14
N MET A 109 -1.66 7.56 -2.86
CA MET A 109 -0.23 7.40 -3.05
C MET A 109 0.35 8.53 -3.91
N VAL A 110 1.18 9.36 -3.27
CA VAL A 110 2.02 10.36 -3.96
C VAL A 110 3.48 10.11 -3.61
N HIS A 111 4.36 10.16 -4.61
CA HIS A 111 5.77 9.79 -4.44
C HIS A 111 6.51 10.55 -3.31
N PRO A 112 6.29 11.86 -3.09
CA PRO A 112 6.93 12.56 -1.98
C PRO A 112 6.58 11.97 -0.61
N LEU A 113 5.30 11.61 -0.42
CA LEU A 113 4.81 11.02 0.83
C LEU A 113 5.40 9.63 1.05
N VAL A 114 5.37 8.77 0.03
CA VAL A 114 5.96 7.42 0.11
C VAL A 114 7.45 7.50 0.46
N ARG A 115 8.17 8.45 -0.16
CA ARG A 115 9.60 8.67 0.10
C ARG A 115 9.87 9.15 1.52
N GLU A 116 9.04 10.06 2.04
CA GLU A 116 9.16 10.54 3.42
C GLU A 116 8.89 9.42 4.42
N MET A 117 7.80 8.67 4.23
CA MET A 117 7.45 7.53 5.08
C MET A 117 8.52 6.43 5.02
N GLY A 118 9.06 6.12 3.85
CA GLY A 118 10.14 5.16 3.69
C GLY A 118 11.43 5.55 4.42
N LYS A 119 11.79 6.84 4.41
CA LYS A 119 12.91 7.35 5.22
C LYS A 119 12.65 7.20 6.72
N ASN A 120 11.41 7.43 7.16
CA ASN A 120 11.04 7.28 8.57
C ASN A 120 11.09 5.82 8.99
N TRP A 121 10.54 4.90 8.19
CA TRP A 121 10.60 3.45 8.44
C TRP A 121 12.03 2.94 8.52
N HIS A 122 12.91 3.43 7.65
CA HIS A 122 14.34 3.09 7.73
C HIS A 122 14.95 3.58 9.06
N LYS A 123 14.70 4.84 9.47
CA LYS A 123 15.20 5.39 10.73
C LYS A 123 14.68 4.63 11.96
N GLU A 124 13.43 4.16 11.90
CA GLU A 124 12.77 3.38 12.95
C GLU A 124 13.12 1.88 12.90
N ASN A 125 14.00 1.46 11.98
CA ASN A 125 14.43 0.07 11.81
C ASN A 125 13.27 -0.90 11.49
N ILE A 126 12.29 -0.41 10.72
CA ILE A 126 11.17 -1.18 10.16
C ILE A 126 11.63 -1.78 8.82
N LEU A 127 12.53 -2.77 8.89
CA LEU A 127 13.21 -3.36 7.73
C LEU A 127 12.72 -4.79 7.39
N THR A 128 11.69 -5.28 8.07
CA THR A 128 11.08 -6.59 7.80
C THR A 128 9.57 -6.45 7.65
N VAL A 129 8.98 -7.37 6.88
CA VAL A 129 7.53 -7.38 6.63
C VAL A 129 6.78 -7.48 7.96
N GLU A 130 7.27 -8.30 8.88
CA GLU A 130 6.66 -8.53 10.19
C GLU A 130 6.62 -7.24 11.02
N LYS A 131 7.72 -6.47 11.05
CA LYS A 131 7.77 -5.17 11.73
C LYS A 131 6.85 -4.15 11.07
N ALA A 132 6.83 -4.10 9.74
CA ALA A 132 5.95 -3.21 8.99
C ALA A 132 4.48 -3.50 9.30
N MET A 133 4.09 -4.78 9.33
CA MET A 133 2.74 -5.21 9.67
C MET A 133 2.34 -4.84 11.10
N VAL A 134 3.26 -4.99 12.07
CA VAL A 134 3.02 -4.54 13.45
C VAL A 134 2.77 -3.02 13.48
N PHE A 135 3.63 -2.24 12.83
CA PHE A 135 3.48 -0.79 12.76
C PHE A 135 2.13 -0.37 12.17
N VAL A 136 1.75 -0.95 11.02
CA VAL A 136 0.47 -0.64 10.35
C VAL A 136 -0.73 -0.97 11.24
N ARG A 137 -0.71 -2.08 11.97
CA ARG A 137 -1.78 -2.45 12.92
C ARG A 137 -1.92 -1.44 14.05
N GLU A 138 -0.81 -0.98 14.60
CA GLU A 138 -0.81 0.04 15.65
C GLU A 138 -1.37 1.37 15.14
N GLU A 139 -1.00 1.80 13.93
CA GLU A 139 -1.54 3.01 13.31
C GLU A 139 -3.05 2.89 13.04
N HIS A 140 -3.52 1.73 12.57
CA HIS A 140 -4.96 1.48 12.39
C HIS A 140 -5.73 1.56 13.71
N LYS A 141 -5.18 0.98 14.78
CA LYS A 141 -5.79 1.04 16.11
C LYS A 141 -5.88 2.48 16.62
N LYS A 142 -4.79 3.25 16.52
CA LYS A 142 -4.76 4.68 16.89
C LYS A 142 -5.78 5.49 16.09
N TYR A 143 -5.88 5.23 14.78
CA TYR A 143 -6.87 5.89 13.93
C TYR A 143 -8.29 5.62 14.41
N LYS A 144 -8.65 4.35 14.63
CA LYS A 144 -9.98 3.95 15.12
C LYS A 144 -10.35 4.64 16.43
N GLU A 145 -9.46 4.59 17.42
CA GLU A 145 -9.66 5.23 18.73
C GLU A 145 -9.80 6.76 18.64
N SER A 146 -9.15 7.40 17.66
CA SER A 146 -9.26 8.84 17.42
C SER A 146 -10.53 9.24 16.69
N SER A 147 -11.06 8.37 15.82
CA SER A 147 -12.28 8.61 15.05
C SER A 147 -13.58 8.38 15.83
N GLU A 148 -13.50 7.64 16.93
CA GLU A 148 -14.61 7.35 17.85
C GLU A 148 -14.80 8.42 18.95
N LYS A 149 -13.93 9.44 18.98
CA LYS A 149 -14.01 10.60 19.90
C LYS A 149 -14.58 11.83 19.21
#